data_AF-A0A9P0AP07-F1
#
_entry.id   AF-A0A9P0AP07-F1
#
_cell.length_a   1.000
_cell.length_b   1.000
_cell.length_c   1.000
_cell.angle_alpha   90.00
_cell.angle_beta   90.00
_cell.angle_gamma   90.00
#
_symmetry.space_group_name_H-M   'P 1'
#
loop_
_entity.id
_entity.type
_entity.pdbx_description
1 polymer ?
#
loop_
_entity_poly.entity_id
_entity_poly.type
_entity_poly.pdbx_seq_one_letter_code
_entity_poly.pdbx_strand_id
1 'polypeptide(L)'
;MDALNQYKVLCLALSKDAFICTFLDKDYLEFGNHRKQIEHYNIIYADFESYVEEIHVGSTHSTSAYSHHKPMSHAYLFVTEDSVFQMARPKLYLGEQAHIKFLEEIIDLAERVTKCYNDKETGIKMTEADQVSFEAADKCGHCSLDFSLPGIVKVRYHNHQKTKKESNYRKAVCSNCNLVFTHE
;
A
#
# COMPACT_ATOMS: atom_id res chain seq x y z
N MET A 1 29.35 -2.14 27.99
CA MET A 1 28.22 -3.07 28.13
C MET A 1 27.04 -2.39 27.46
N ASP A 2 26.62 -2.93 26.32
CA ASP A 2 25.84 -2.29 25.25
C ASP A 2 24.56 -1.57 25.68
N ALA A 3 24.30 -0.42 25.04
CA ALA A 3 23.02 0.30 25.12
C ALA A 3 21.80 -0.62 24.83
N LEU A 4 21.98 -1.64 24.00
CA LEU A 4 20.99 -2.69 23.73
C LEU A 4 20.58 -3.46 24.99
N ASN A 5 21.53 -3.77 25.88
CA ASN A 5 21.24 -4.51 27.10
C ASN A 5 20.50 -3.65 28.12
N GLN A 6 20.82 -2.35 28.22
CA GLN A 6 20.03 -1.41 29.03
C GLN A 6 18.61 -1.23 28.48
N TYR A 7 18.45 -1.11 27.16
CA TYR A 7 17.14 -0.98 26.52
C TYR A 7 16.24 -2.21 26.76
N LYS A 8 16.78 -3.42 26.65
CA LYS A 8 16.04 -4.67 26.92
C LYS A 8 15.50 -4.72 28.36
N VAL A 9 16.29 -4.31 29.34
CA VAL A 9 15.88 -4.25 30.75
C VAL A 9 14.74 -3.26 30.96
N LEU A 10 14.82 -2.08 30.34
CA LEU A 10 13.78 -1.06 30.42
C LEU A 10 12.46 -1.51 29.75
N CYS A 11 12.54 -2.12 28.56
CA CYS A 11 11.38 -2.67 27.86
C CYS A 11 10.66 -3.75 28.70
N LEU A 12 11.42 -4.63 29.34
CA LEU A 12 10.86 -5.68 30.21
C LEU A 12 10.23 -5.12 31.49
N ALA A 13 10.77 -4.04 32.04
CA ALA A 13 10.22 -3.40 33.23
C ALA A 13 8.92 -2.63 32.95
N LEU A 14 8.74 -2.09 31.74
CA LEU A 14 7.58 -1.29 31.35
C LEU A 14 6.41 -2.10 30.79
N SER A 15 6.70 -3.24 30.14
CA SER A 15 5.68 -4.04 29.45
C SER A 15 5.36 -5.30 30.24
N LYS A 16 4.35 -5.24 31.12
CA LYS A 16 3.79 -6.43 31.80
C LYS A 16 3.23 -7.47 30.82
N ASP A 17 2.97 -7.07 29.58
CA ASP A 17 2.45 -7.90 28.49
C ASP A 17 3.49 -8.19 27.39
N ALA A 18 4.79 -8.02 27.68
CA ALA A 18 5.83 -8.36 26.71
C ALA A 18 5.91 -9.88 26.54
N PHE A 19 5.31 -10.38 25.47
CA PHE A 19 5.47 -11.76 25.03
C PHE A 19 6.88 -11.94 24.42
N ILE A 20 7.83 -12.42 25.22
CA ILE A 20 9.10 -12.94 24.70
C ILE A 20 8.83 -14.37 24.24
N CYS A 21 8.62 -14.55 22.93
CA CYS A 21 8.60 -15.87 22.33
C CYS A 21 10.03 -16.30 22.01
N THR A 22 10.54 -17.30 22.74
CA THR A 22 11.71 -18.05 22.31
C THR A 22 11.26 -19.09 21.30
N PHE A 23 11.43 -18.81 20.01
CA PHE A 23 11.25 -19.81 18.97
C PHE A 23 12.43 -20.78 19.01
N LEU A 24 12.16 -22.09 19.00
CA LEU A 24 13.18 -23.08 18.64
C LEU A 24 13.66 -22.72 17.23
N ASP A 25 14.97 -22.84 16.93
CA ASP A 25 15.65 -22.39 15.70
C ASP A 25 15.05 -22.87 14.34
N LYS A 26 13.93 -23.59 14.37
CA LYS A 26 13.21 -24.14 13.21
C LYS A 26 11.74 -23.71 13.09
N ASP A 27 11.19 -22.98 14.06
CA ASP A 27 9.80 -22.52 14.03
C ASP A 27 9.77 -21.01 13.75
N TYR A 28 10.03 -20.64 12.49
CA TYR A 28 9.95 -19.23 12.08
C TYR A 28 8.49 -18.78 12.05
N LEU A 29 8.20 -17.66 12.71
CA LEU A 29 6.93 -16.97 12.55
C LEU A 29 6.92 -16.30 11.17
N GLU A 30 6.11 -16.83 10.25
CA GLU A 30 5.98 -16.30 8.90
C GLU A 30 4.67 -15.49 8.75
N PHE A 31 4.76 -14.33 8.08
CA PHE A 31 3.59 -13.53 7.76
C PHE A 31 2.83 -14.17 6.61
N GLY A 32 1.74 -14.89 6.87
CA GLY A 32 0.94 -15.51 5.79
C GLY A 32 0.17 -14.52 4.90
N ASN A 33 0.03 -13.25 5.32
CA ASN A 33 -0.84 -12.28 4.65
C ASN A 33 -0.03 -11.21 3.89
N HIS A 34 0.53 -11.63 2.77
CA HIS A 34 1.43 -10.80 1.99
C HIS A 34 0.73 -9.84 1.01
N ARG A 35 -0.60 -9.83 0.91
CA ARG A 35 -1.38 -8.97 -0.01
C ARG A 35 -1.06 -7.47 0.12
N LYS A 36 -0.58 -7.03 1.28
CA LYS A 36 -0.18 -5.63 1.53
C LYS A 36 1.26 -5.29 1.08
N GLN A 37 1.98 -6.24 0.50
CA GLN A 37 3.34 -6.04 -0.04
C GLN A 37 3.33 -5.57 -1.50
N ILE A 38 2.15 -5.41 -2.10
CA ILE A 38 2.02 -4.91 -3.47
C ILE A 38 2.49 -3.45 -3.50
N GLU A 39 3.47 -3.16 -4.35
CA GLU A 39 3.90 -1.80 -4.63
C GLU A 39 2.78 -1.03 -5.33
N HIS A 40 2.48 0.18 -4.83
CA HIS A 40 1.51 1.10 -5.41
C HIS A 40 2.24 2.27 -6.06
N TYR A 41 2.11 2.43 -7.38
CA TYR A 41 2.74 3.54 -8.13
C TYR A 41 1.86 4.78 -8.25
N ASN A 42 0.68 4.82 -7.64
CA ASN A 42 -0.24 5.94 -7.69
C ASN A 42 -0.54 6.38 -6.25
N ILE A 43 0.08 7.48 -5.82
CA ILE A 43 0.04 7.96 -4.43
C ILE A 43 -0.55 9.37 -4.42
N ILE A 44 -1.50 9.61 -3.53
CA ILE A 44 -2.05 10.94 -3.28
C ILE A 44 -1.58 11.39 -1.89
N TYR A 45 -0.80 12.46 -1.84
CA TYR A 45 -0.56 13.21 -0.61
C TYR A 45 -1.59 14.31 -0.54
N ALA A 46 -2.35 14.40 0.56
CA ALA A 46 -3.36 15.42 0.73
C ALA A 46 -3.33 15.99 2.15
N ASP A 47 -3.70 17.26 2.26
CA ASP A 47 -3.85 17.97 3.51
C ASP A 47 -5.07 18.90 3.46
N PHE A 48 -5.65 19.18 4.63
CA PHE A 48 -6.84 20.00 4.79
C PHE A 48 -6.61 21.06 5.87
N GLU A 49 -7.05 22.28 5.57
CA GLU A 49 -7.21 23.29 6.61
C GLU A 49 -8.67 23.40 6.99
N SER A 50 -8.91 23.61 8.28
CA SER A 50 -10.24 23.82 8.84
C SER A 50 -10.22 24.98 9.80
N TYR A 51 -11.34 25.70 9.88
CA TYR A 51 -11.57 26.62 10.98
C TYR A 51 -12.51 25.96 11.99
N VAL A 52 -12.41 26.41 13.23
CA VAL A 52 -13.15 25.85 14.36
C VAL A 52 -14.27 26.81 14.71
N GLU A 53 -15.52 26.33 14.61
CA GLU A 53 -16.70 27.05 15.09
C GLU A 53 -17.05 26.57 16.49
N GLU A 54 -17.40 27.49 17.38
CA GLU A 54 -17.97 27.13 18.67
C GLU A 54 -19.39 26.60 18.50
N ILE A 55 -19.69 25.49 19.18
CA ILE A 55 -21.03 24.91 19.22
C ILE A 55 -21.74 25.44 20.45
N HIS A 56 -22.65 26.40 20.27
CA HIS A 56 -23.53 26.89 21.33
C HIS A 56 -24.80 26.05 21.42
N VAL A 57 -24.68 24.78 21.83
CA VAL A 57 -25.84 23.92 22.08
C VAL A 57 -25.98 23.72 23.58
N GLY A 58 -27.13 24.11 24.14
CA GLY A 58 -27.50 23.79 25.52
C GLY A 58 -27.60 22.28 25.68
N SER A 59 -26.62 21.67 26.35
CA SER A 59 -26.54 20.22 26.50
C SER A 59 -27.38 19.74 27.69
N THR A 60 -28.28 18.79 27.44
CA THR A 60 -28.93 17.96 28.47
C THR A 60 -28.18 16.64 28.71
N HIS A 61 -27.06 16.41 28.00
CA HIS A 61 -26.27 15.19 28.07
C HIS A 61 -24.97 15.39 28.88
N SER A 62 -24.44 14.29 29.42
CA SER A 62 -23.21 14.27 30.23
C SER A 62 -21.94 14.64 29.45
N THR A 63 -22.02 14.67 28.12
CA THR A 63 -20.96 15.15 27.22
C THR A 63 -21.57 16.04 26.15
N SER A 64 -20.89 17.15 25.85
CA SER A 64 -21.30 18.11 24.81
C SER A 64 -20.14 18.36 23.86
N ALA A 65 -20.40 18.31 22.55
CA ALA A 65 -19.47 18.81 21.56
C ALA A 65 -19.38 20.34 21.72
N TYR A 66 -18.18 20.87 21.91
CA TYR A 66 -17.95 22.30 22.13
C TYR A 66 -17.43 23.01 20.87
N SER A 67 -16.95 22.26 19.88
CA SER A 67 -16.36 22.79 18.66
C SER A 67 -16.68 21.94 17.43
N HIS A 68 -16.82 22.60 16.28
CA HIS A 68 -17.08 22.01 14.98
C HIS A 68 -16.01 22.46 13.98
N HIS A 69 -15.25 21.50 13.43
CA HIS A 69 -14.25 21.78 12.41
C HIS A 69 -14.92 21.84 11.03
N LYS A 70 -14.89 23.01 10.39
CA LYS A 70 -15.35 23.17 9.00
C LYS A 70 -14.16 23.25 8.04
N PRO A 71 -14.03 22.30 7.10
CA PRO A 71 -12.99 22.34 6.08
C PRO A 71 -13.13 23.57 5.19
N MET A 72 -12.05 24.32 5.00
CA MET A 72 -12.03 25.56 4.21
C MET A 72 -11.08 25.51 3.03
N SER A 73 -10.09 24.62 3.06
CA SER A 73 -9.21 24.40 1.92
C SER A 73 -8.63 23.00 1.95
N HIS A 74 -8.19 22.55 0.78
CA HIS A 74 -7.39 21.35 0.63
C HIS A 74 -6.24 21.58 -0.33
N ALA A 75 -5.18 20.83 -0.10
CA ALA A 75 -4.06 20.67 -1.01
C ALA A 75 -3.90 19.19 -1.32
N TYR A 76 -3.68 18.82 -2.58
CA TYR A 76 -3.23 17.46 -2.87
C TYR A 76 -2.19 17.41 -3.99
N LEU A 77 -1.29 16.45 -3.88
CA LEU A 77 -0.26 16.14 -4.86
C LEU A 77 -0.40 14.69 -5.29
N PHE A 78 -0.61 14.46 -6.57
CA PHE A 78 -0.60 13.13 -7.14
C PHE A 78 0.80 12.77 -7.65
N VAL A 79 1.38 11.74 -7.04
CA VAL A 79 2.70 11.21 -7.36
C VAL A 79 2.54 9.87 -8.06
N THR A 80 3.06 9.80 -9.28
CA THR A 80 3.01 8.59 -10.10
C THR A 80 4.20 8.52 -11.06
N GLU A 81 4.51 7.32 -11.54
CA GLU A 81 5.51 7.11 -12.60
C GLU A 81 4.99 7.54 -13.99
N ASP A 82 3.67 7.62 -14.18
CA ASP A 82 3.08 8.06 -15.45
C ASP A 82 3.17 9.58 -15.60
N SER A 83 4.00 10.02 -16.55
CA SER A 83 4.24 11.44 -16.84
C SER A 83 2.99 12.18 -17.30
N VAL A 84 1.95 11.48 -17.77
CA VAL A 84 0.68 12.11 -18.15
C VAL A 84 -0.06 12.66 -16.92
N PHE A 85 0.06 11.97 -15.77
CA PHE A 85 -0.65 12.34 -14.56
C PHE A 85 0.25 12.95 -13.48
N GLN A 86 1.57 12.90 -13.67
CA GLN A 86 2.53 13.45 -12.72
C GLN A 86 2.28 14.94 -12.47
N MET A 87 2.05 15.30 -11.20
CA MET A 87 1.86 16.68 -10.80
C MET A 87 3.20 17.29 -10.37
N ALA A 88 3.59 18.42 -10.97
CA ALA A 88 4.79 19.16 -10.58
C ALA A 88 4.60 19.98 -9.29
N ARG A 89 3.35 20.32 -8.96
CA ARG A 89 2.97 21.10 -7.78
C ARG A 89 1.62 20.61 -7.24
N PRO A 90 1.36 20.76 -5.93
CA PRO A 90 0.07 20.44 -5.36
C PRO A 90 -1.05 21.27 -6.01
N LYS A 91 -2.20 20.66 -6.21
CA LYS A 91 -3.44 21.36 -6.54
C LYS A 91 -4.03 21.91 -5.25
N LEU A 92 -4.35 23.21 -5.25
CA LEU A 92 -4.89 23.93 -4.11
C LEU A 92 -6.32 24.33 -4.41
N TYR A 93 -7.18 24.20 -3.41
CA TYR A 93 -8.53 24.74 -3.43
C TYR A 93 -8.79 25.46 -2.11
N LEU A 94 -9.24 26.71 -2.20
CA LEU A 94 -9.68 27.52 -1.07
C LEU A 94 -11.12 27.93 -1.33
N GLY A 95 -12.03 27.52 -0.45
CA GLY A 95 -13.45 27.83 -0.63
C GLY A 95 -14.36 26.98 0.23
N GLU A 96 -15.65 27.30 0.18
CA GLU A 96 -16.65 26.53 0.88
C GLU A 96 -16.68 25.08 0.40
N GLN A 97 -17.09 24.19 1.31
CA GLN A 97 -17.26 22.77 1.03
C GLN A 97 -16.00 22.10 0.45
N ALA A 98 -14.81 22.51 0.92
CA ALA A 98 -13.52 21.98 0.45
C ALA A 98 -13.45 20.44 0.44
N HIS A 99 -14.06 19.78 1.44
CA HIS A 99 -14.17 18.32 1.49
C HIS A 99 -14.98 17.71 0.33
N ILE A 100 -16.12 18.31 -0.05
CA ILE A 100 -16.89 17.86 -1.21
C ILE A 100 -16.07 18.06 -2.48
N LYS A 101 -15.45 19.24 -2.62
CA LYS A 101 -14.66 19.53 -3.81
C LYS A 101 -13.46 18.61 -3.95
N PHE A 102 -12.79 18.29 -2.85
CA PHE A 102 -11.72 17.31 -2.83
C PHE A 102 -12.20 15.93 -3.30
N LEU A 103 -13.32 15.44 -2.77
CA LEU A 103 -13.86 14.13 -3.15
C LEU A 103 -14.18 14.06 -4.64
N GLU A 104 -14.84 15.08 -5.20
CA GLU A 104 -15.07 15.18 -6.65
C GLU A 104 -13.76 15.09 -7.44
N GLU A 105 -12.75 15.88 -7.03
CA GLU A 105 -11.46 15.93 -7.72
C GLU A 105 -10.69 14.62 -7.65
N ILE A 106 -10.74 13.91 -6.52
CA ILE A 106 -10.11 12.60 -6.36
C ILE A 106 -10.86 11.52 -7.15
N ILE A 107 -12.20 11.55 -7.17
CA ILE A 107 -13.00 10.63 -8.00
C ILE A 107 -12.68 10.84 -9.48
N ASP A 108 -12.70 12.08 -9.97
CA ASP A 108 -12.36 12.42 -11.35
C ASP A 108 -10.93 11.99 -11.71
N LEU A 109 -9.98 12.18 -10.80
CA LEU A 109 -8.61 11.71 -10.98
C LEU A 109 -8.55 10.18 -11.07
N ALA A 110 -9.20 9.48 -10.13
CA ALA A 110 -9.24 8.03 -10.07
C ALA A 110 -9.90 7.44 -11.33
N GLU A 111 -10.97 8.05 -11.85
CA GLU A 111 -11.60 7.63 -13.10
C GLU A 111 -10.67 7.77 -14.29
N ARG A 112 -9.97 8.91 -14.41
CA ARG A 112 -9.04 9.13 -15.54
C ARG A 112 -7.88 8.15 -15.49
N VAL A 113 -7.31 7.91 -14.30
CA VAL A 113 -6.28 6.88 -14.11
C VAL A 113 -6.86 5.51 -14.46
N THR A 114 -8.00 5.13 -13.90
CA THR A 114 -8.60 3.80 -14.15
C THR A 114 -8.92 3.56 -15.63
N LYS A 115 -9.41 4.57 -16.37
CA LYS A 115 -9.64 4.48 -17.84
C LYS A 115 -8.34 4.19 -18.61
N CYS A 116 -7.20 4.70 -18.15
CA CYS A 116 -5.90 4.44 -18.75
C CYS A 116 -5.25 3.13 -18.29
N TYR A 117 -5.70 2.55 -17.18
CA TYR A 117 -5.06 1.40 -16.50
C TYR A 117 -5.91 0.12 -16.49
N ASN A 118 -7.19 0.17 -16.85
CA ASN A 118 -8.05 -1.00 -17.09
C ASN A 118 -7.72 -1.70 -18.42
N ASP A 119 -6.43 -1.85 -18.71
CA ASP A 119 -5.95 -2.61 -19.84
C ASP A 119 -5.93 -4.10 -19.45
N LYS A 120 -7.06 -4.77 -19.71
CA LYS A 120 -7.20 -6.23 -19.57
C LYS A 120 -6.38 -7.00 -20.62
N GLU A 121 -5.76 -6.30 -21.57
CA GLU A 121 -5.03 -6.89 -22.70
C GLU A 121 -3.51 -6.79 -22.54
N THR A 122 -2.99 -6.13 -21.49
CA THR A 122 -1.55 -6.06 -21.26
C THR A 122 -0.98 -7.45 -20.98
N GLY A 123 -0.53 -8.12 -22.03
CA GLY A 123 0.21 -9.37 -21.91
C GLY A 123 1.47 -9.20 -21.06
N ILE A 124 1.98 -10.31 -20.55
CA ILE A 124 3.25 -10.34 -19.82
C ILE A 124 4.37 -9.95 -20.79
N LYS A 125 5.10 -8.88 -20.45
CA LYS A 125 6.30 -8.42 -21.14
C LYS A 125 7.51 -8.80 -20.32
N MET A 126 8.45 -9.51 -20.92
CA MET A 126 9.64 -10.03 -20.26
C MET A 126 10.85 -9.77 -21.16
N THR A 127 11.90 -9.21 -20.58
CA THR A 127 13.22 -9.13 -21.21
C THR A 127 13.89 -10.51 -21.18
N GLU A 128 14.94 -10.71 -21.99
CA GLU A 128 15.71 -11.95 -22.01
C GLU A 128 16.21 -12.34 -20.61
N ALA A 129 16.66 -11.36 -19.81
CA ALA A 129 17.07 -11.58 -18.43
C ALA A 129 15.91 -12.05 -17.53
N ASP A 130 14.68 -11.56 -17.77
CA ASP A 130 13.49 -12.02 -17.06
C ASP A 130 13.15 -13.47 -17.44
N GLN A 131 13.28 -13.85 -18.71
CA GLN A 131 13.08 -15.25 -19.10
C GLN A 131 14.11 -16.17 -18.43
N VAL A 132 15.39 -15.80 -18.45
CA VAL A 132 16.46 -16.57 -17.79
C VAL A 132 16.20 -16.68 -16.28
N SER A 133 15.83 -15.58 -15.61
CA SER A 133 15.53 -15.60 -14.17
C SER A 133 14.30 -16.43 -13.85
N PHE A 134 13.26 -16.36 -14.68
CA PHE A 134 12.07 -17.18 -14.53
C PHE A 134 12.43 -18.65 -14.69
N GLU A 135 13.17 -19.05 -15.73
CA GLU A 135 13.56 -20.44 -15.97
C GLU A 135 14.41 -21.00 -14.85
N ALA A 136 15.40 -20.23 -14.38
CA ALA A 136 16.32 -20.63 -13.31
C ALA A 136 15.67 -20.76 -11.92
N ALA A 137 14.51 -20.14 -11.68
CA ALA A 137 13.86 -20.20 -10.38
C ALA A 137 13.38 -21.63 -10.03
N ASP A 138 13.92 -22.20 -8.96
CA ASP A 138 13.58 -23.51 -8.40
C ASP A 138 12.49 -23.43 -7.32
N LYS A 139 12.32 -22.27 -6.71
CA LYS A 139 11.38 -22.02 -5.61
C LYS A 139 10.47 -20.83 -5.86
N CYS A 140 9.29 -20.87 -5.26
CA CYS A 140 8.34 -19.77 -5.25
C CYS A 140 8.95 -18.53 -4.59
N GLY A 141 9.03 -17.40 -5.30
CA GLY A 141 9.57 -16.14 -4.76
C GLY A 141 8.70 -15.45 -3.71
N HIS A 142 7.66 -16.12 -3.19
CA HIS A 142 6.83 -15.68 -2.05
C HIS A 142 6.87 -16.68 -0.90
N CYS A 143 6.39 -17.90 -1.09
CA CYS A 143 6.33 -18.91 -0.01
C CYS A 143 7.54 -19.84 0.04
N SER A 144 8.53 -19.66 -0.85
CA SER A 144 9.76 -20.47 -0.91
C SER A 144 9.56 -21.98 -1.15
N LEU A 145 8.33 -22.43 -1.45
CA LEU A 145 8.06 -23.81 -1.83
C LEU A 145 8.74 -24.15 -3.15
N ASP A 146 9.32 -25.36 -3.20
CA ASP A 146 10.02 -25.88 -4.35
C ASP A 146 9.04 -26.24 -5.48
N PHE A 147 9.35 -25.80 -6.71
CA PHE A 147 8.54 -26.05 -7.89
C PHE A 147 8.60 -27.50 -8.38
N SER A 148 9.57 -28.30 -7.91
CA SER A 148 9.63 -29.74 -8.18
C SER A 148 8.60 -30.55 -7.39
N LEU A 149 7.99 -29.96 -6.36
CA LEU A 149 7.00 -30.65 -5.53
C LEU A 149 5.71 -30.92 -6.34
N PRO A 150 5.11 -32.11 -6.18
CA PRO A 150 3.86 -32.45 -6.85
C PRO A 150 2.75 -31.44 -6.56
N GLY A 151 2.05 -30.98 -7.60
CA GLY A 151 0.93 -30.05 -7.49
C GLY A 151 1.31 -28.57 -7.39
N ILE A 152 2.60 -28.22 -7.37
CA ILE A 152 3.05 -26.83 -7.39
C ILE A 152 3.23 -26.36 -8.84
N VAL A 153 2.36 -25.44 -9.29
CA VAL A 153 2.44 -24.86 -10.64
C VAL A 153 3.21 -23.55 -10.60
N LYS A 154 4.35 -23.49 -11.31
CA LYS A 154 5.17 -22.30 -11.50
C LYS A 154 4.52 -21.33 -12.48
N VAL A 155 4.28 -20.09 -12.06
CA VAL A 155 3.63 -19.04 -12.86
C VAL A 155 4.41 -17.73 -12.81
N ARG A 156 4.14 -16.87 -13.79
CA ARG A 156 4.81 -15.58 -14.01
C ARG A 156 4.01 -14.47 -13.31
N TYR A 157 4.42 -14.11 -12.09
CA TYR A 157 3.85 -12.96 -11.40
C TYR A 157 4.32 -11.67 -12.06
N HIS A 158 3.40 -10.78 -12.36
CA HIS A 158 3.67 -9.55 -13.10
C HIS A 158 2.79 -8.39 -12.60
N ASN A 159 3.18 -7.18 -12.94
CA ASN A 159 2.46 -5.96 -12.63
C ASN A 159 1.42 -5.68 -13.70
N HIS A 160 0.17 -5.45 -13.26
CA HIS A 160 -0.93 -5.06 -14.14
C HIS A 160 -1.06 -3.54 -14.27
N GLN A 161 -0.28 -2.78 -13.50
CA GLN A 161 -0.21 -1.33 -13.63
C GLN A 161 0.71 -0.98 -14.80
N LYS A 162 0.31 0.01 -15.60
CA LYS A 162 1.15 0.60 -16.64
C LYS A 162 2.41 1.18 -15.98
N THR A 163 3.55 0.64 -16.36
CA THR A 163 4.87 1.15 -15.94
C THR A 163 5.64 1.60 -17.17
N LYS A 164 6.63 2.48 -16.98
CA LYS A 164 7.60 2.84 -18.03
C LYS A 164 8.65 1.75 -18.24
N LYS A 165 8.59 0.66 -17.46
CA LYS A 165 9.56 -0.43 -17.52
C LYS A 165 9.34 -1.24 -18.78
N GLU A 166 10.45 -1.71 -19.35
CA GLU A 166 10.44 -2.59 -20.53
C GLU A 166 9.75 -3.93 -20.22
N SER A 167 9.89 -4.42 -18.99
CA SER A 167 9.19 -5.59 -18.47
C SER A 167 8.19 -5.22 -17.37
N ASN A 168 7.07 -5.94 -17.36
CA ASN A 168 6.13 -5.94 -16.24
C ASN A 168 6.26 -7.20 -15.36
N TYR A 169 7.16 -8.13 -15.68
CA TYR A 169 7.44 -9.31 -14.86
C TYR A 169 8.10 -8.91 -13.54
N ARG A 170 7.73 -9.64 -12.47
CA ARG A 170 8.26 -9.40 -11.12
C ARG A 170 9.11 -10.56 -10.63
N LYS A 171 8.57 -11.79 -10.73
CA LYS A 171 9.23 -13.02 -10.24
C LYS A 171 8.43 -14.28 -10.57
N ALA A 172 9.06 -15.44 -10.41
CA ALA A 172 8.41 -16.74 -10.47
C ALA A 172 7.73 -17.04 -9.13
N VAL A 173 6.46 -17.44 -9.16
CA VAL A 173 5.69 -17.77 -7.95
C VAL A 173 4.86 -19.03 -8.20
N CYS A 174 4.33 -19.65 -7.15
CA CYS A 174 3.35 -20.72 -7.32
C CYS A 174 1.96 -20.14 -7.63
N SER A 175 1.12 -20.91 -8.33
CA SER A 175 -0.25 -20.52 -8.67
C SER A 175 -1.07 -20.06 -7.48
N ASN A 176 -0.94 -20.72 -6.32
CA ASN A 176 -1.64 -20.35 -5.10
C ASN A 176 -1.24 -18.95 -4.62
N CYS A 177 0.06 -18.64 -4.55
CA CYS A 177 0.51 -17.29 -4.22
C CYS A 177 0.03 -16.28 -5.26
N ASN A 178 0.07 -16.61 -6.55
CA ASN A 178 -0.39 -15.71 -7.60
C ASN A 178 -1.88 -15.32 -7.46
N LEU A 179 -2.72 -16.24 -6.98
CA LEU A 179 -4.16 -16.00 -6.78
C LEU A 179 -4.46 -15.25 -5.48
N VAL A 180 -3.60 -15.35 -4.47
CA VAL A 180 -3.77 -14.63 -3.19
C VAL A 180 -3.30 -13.17 -3.29
N PHE A 181 -2.31 -12.90 -4.14
CA PHE A 181 -1.79 -11.55 -4.38
C PHE A 181 -2.54 -10.86 -5.52
N THR A 182 -3.82 -10.57 -5.31
CA THR A 182 -4.64 -9.78 -6.23
C THR A 182 -4.75 -8.33 -5.75
N HIS A 183 -4.83 -7.41 -6.72
CA HIS A 183 -5.21 -6.01 -6.50
C HIS A 183 -6.75 -5.95 -6.36
N GLU A 184 -7.30 -6.42 -5.24
CA GLU A 184 -8.70 -6.13 -4.88
C GLU A 184 -8.80 -4.83 -4.07
#